data_AF-A0A1U7NGQ6-F1
#
_entry.id   AF-A0A1U7NGQ6-F1
#
_cell.length_a   1.000
_cell.length_b   1.000
_cell.length_c   1.000
_cell.angle_alpha   90.00
_cell.angle_beta   90.00
_cell.angle_gamma   90.00
#
_symmetry.space_group_name_H-M   'P 1'
#
loop_
_entity.id
_entity.type
_entity.pdbx_description
1 polymer ?
#
loop_
_entity_poly.entity_id
_entity_poly.type
_entity_poly.pdbx_seq_one_letter_code
_entity_poly.pdbx_strand_id
1 'polypeptide(L)'
;MSAKIITITREFGSGGRTIGKKVAEALGYDFYDWNLVSKIAAESGFAPEFVEENCEDASSALPWLFRAQNVGGDLSDQLFAAQRNVIWQLAEKGSCVIVGRCADYLLRTRTDVLNCFIYAEGEAKKQRIIHEYGETEVSIDKRLKDKDRKRKAHYQYYTGRKWGRAFYYDVCLDSGRLGIDACIDTVVSLAKSFTCTTPKEED
;
A
#
# COMPACT_ATOMS: atom_id res chain seq x y z
N MET A 1 21.46 12.18 0.14
CA MET A 1 21.01 11.16 1.12
C MET A 1 20.30 10.07 0.33
N SER A 2 20.02 8.91 0.91
CA SER A 2 19.22 7.85 0.29
C SER A 2 17.93 7.67 1.08
N ALA A 3 16.83 7.33 0.43
CA ALA A 3 15.58 6.98 1.10
C ALA A 3 15.82 5.71 1.93
N LYS A 4 15.57 5.77 3.24
CA LYS A 4 15.61 4.57 4.08
C LYS A 4 14.36 3.73 3.88
N ILE A 5 13.23 4.40 3.66
CA ILE A 5 11.93 3.75 3.54
C ILE A 5 11.37 4.02 2.14
N ILE A 6 10.82 2.99 1.52
CA ILE A 6 10.11 3.12 0.24
C ILE A 6 8.68 2.63 0.48
N THR A 7 7.69 3.49 0.27
CA THR A 7 6.29 3.07 0.31
C THR A 7 5.78 2.85 -1.11
N ILE A 8 5.01 1.78 -1.33
CA ILE A 8 4.42 1.47 -2.63
C ILE A 8 2.91 1.35 -2.47
N THR A 9 2.23 2.38 -2.93
CA THR A 9 0.79 2.33 -3.19
C THR A 9 0.56 1.87 -4.62
N ARG A 10 -0.52 1.10 -4.87
CA ARG A 10 -0.67 0.38 -6.14
C ARG A 10 -2.08 -0.03 -6.47
N GLU A 11 -2.40 0.03 -7.76
CA GLU A 11 -3.59 -0.59 -8.32
C GLU A 11 -3.46 -2.13 -8.34
N PHE A 12 -4.58 -2.84 -8.27
CA PHE A 12 -4.59 -4.29 -8.38
C PHE A 12 -4.20 -4.71 -9.81
N GLY A 13 -3.41 -5.77 -9.94
CA GLY A 13 -2.84 -6.20 -11.23
C GLY A 13 -1.71 -5.32 -11.78
N SER A 14 -1.38 -4.17 -11.16
CA SER A 14 -0.29 -3.29 -11.60
C SER A 14 1.12 -3.82 -11.36
N GLY A 15 1.29 -5.02 -10.80
CA GLY A 15 2.63 -5.55 -10.47
C GLY A 15 3.39 -4.77 -9.39
N GLY A 16 2.78 -3.79 -8.72
CA GLY A 16 3.45 -2.99 -7.69
C GLY A 16 4.04 -3.82 -6.53
N ARG A 17 3.44 -4.97 -6.20
CA ARG A 17 4.01 -5.91 -5.22
C ARG A 17 5.32 -6.53 -5.71
N THR A 18 5.33 -7.02 -6.96
CA THR A 18 6.52 -7.61 -7.61
C THR A 18 7.63 -6.59 -7.71
N ILE A 19 7.31 -5.36 -8.15
CA ILE A 19 8.24 -4.23 -8.19
C ILE A 19 8.81 -3.98 -6.80
N GLY A 20 7.97 -3.86 -5.77
CA GLY A 20 8.43 -3.62 -4.40
C GLY A 20 9.38 -4.69 -3.87
N LYS A 21 9.08 -5.97 -4.12
CA LYS A 21 9.93 -7.08 -3.69
C LYS A 21 11.30 -7.01 -4.36
N LYS A 22 11.34 -6.85 -5.69
CA LYS A 22 12.60 -6.74 -6.45
C LYS A 22 13.40 -5.48 -6.11
N VAL A 23 12.73 -4.36 -5.83
CA VAL A 23 13.39 -3.13 -5.33
C VAL A 23 14.06 -3.38 -3.98
N ALA A 24 13.36 -4.07 -3.06
CA ALA A 24 13.92 -4.40 -1.74
C ALA A 24 15.16 -5.30 -1.88
N GLU A 25 15.08 -6.34 -2.72
CA GLU A 25 16.19 -7.23 -3.05
C GLU A 25 17.38 -6.47 -3.63
N ALA A 26 17.15 -5.58 -4.60
CA ALA A 26 18.20 -4.80 -5.27
C ALA A 26 18.90 -3.78 -4.33
N LEU A 27 18.21 -3.30 -3.30
CA LEU A 27 18.74 -2.36 -2.31
C LEU A 27 19.28 -3.05 -1.04
N GLY A 28 19.01 -4.34 -0.85
CA GLY A 28 19.28 -5.06 0.39
C GLY A 28 18.40 -4.60 1.56
N TYR A 29 17.15 -4.22 1.29
CA TYR A 29 16.18 -3.70 2.27
C TYR A 29 15.21 -4.80 2.71
N ASP A 30 14.65 -4.68 3.91
CA ASP A 30 13.56 -5.55 4.35
C ASP A 30 12.32 -5.30 3.47
N PHE A 31 11.57 -6.35 3.12
CA PHE A 31 10.33 -6.24 2.34
C PHE A 31 9.10 -6.57 3.20
N TYR A 32 8.15 -5.65 3.25
CA TYR A 32 6.90 -5.81 3.98
C TYR A 32 5.70 -5.55 3.07
N ASP A 33 4.77 -6.51 2.99
CA ASP A 33 3.56 -6.43 2.19
C ASP A 33 2.31 -6.79 3.00
N TRP A 34 1.33 -7.44 2.35
CA TRP A 34 0.13 -7.95 3.00
C TRP A 34 0.41 -8.94 4.14
N ASN A 35 1.58 -9.61 4.17
CA ASN A 35 1.97 -10.53 5.24
C ASN A 35 2.25 -9.84 6.59
N LEU A 36 2.18 -8.50 6.66
CA LEU A 36 2.14 -7.76 7.92
C LEU A 36 0.95 -8.12 8.81
N VAL A 37 -0.06 -8.80 8.28
CA VAL A 37 -1.25 -9.26 9.02
C VAL A 37 -0.87 -9.95 10.34
N SER A 38 0.12 -10.84 10.35
CA SER A 38 0.53 -11.56 11.56
C SER A 38 1.11 -10.63 12.64
N LYS A 39 1.90 -9.62 12.24
CA LYS A 39 2.45 -8.61 13.15
C LYS A 39 1.36 -7.67 13.67
N ILE A 40 0.44 -7.26 12.80
CA ILE A 40 -0.70 -6.40 13.18
C ILE A 40 -1.64 -7.15 14.13
N ALA A 41 -1.96 -8.42 13.83
CA ALA A 41 -2.76 -9.29 14.69
C ALA A 41 -2.14 -9.46 16.08
N ALA A 42 -0.83 -9.67 16.15
CA ALA A 42 -0.12 -9.76 17.42
C ALA A 42 -0.18 -8.44 18.22
N GLU A 43 -0.02 -7.29 17.55
CA GLU A 43 -0.10 -5.96 18.19
C GLU A 43 -1.53 -5.61 18.62
N SER A 44 -2.52 -5.93 17.80
CA SER A 44 -3.92 -5.56 18.05
C SER A 44 -4.66 -6.54 18.95
N GLY A 45 -4.12 -7.73 19.17
CA GLY A 45 -4.80 -8.84 19.86
C GLY A 45 -5.94 -9.47 19.06
N PHE A 46 -6.06 -9.17 17.76
CA PHE A 46 -7.12 -9.74 16.90
C PHE A 46 -6.64 -11.00 16.19
N ALA A 47 -7.57 -11.85 15.80
CA ALA A 47 -7.27 -13.01 14.97
C ALA A 47 -6.71 -12.57 13.60
N PRO A 48 -5.68 -13.24 13.05
CA PRO A 48 -5.10 -12.91 11.74
C PRO A 48 -6.14 -12.82 10.62
N GLU A 49 -7.15 -13.70 10.63
CA GLU A 49 -8.24 -13.73 9.66
C GLU A 49 -9.07 -12.44 9.72
N PHE A 50 -9.37 -11.98 10.94
CA PHE A 50 -10.08 -10.72 11.17
C PHE A 50 -9.29 -9.52 10.66
N VAL A 51 -7.98 -9.50 10.88
CA VAL A 51 -7.07 -8.46 10.41
C VAL A 51 -6.99 -8.45 8.87
N GLU A 52 -6.90 -9.63 8.25
CA GLU A 52 -6.84 -9.76 6.80
C GLU A 52 -8.09 -9.21 6.12
N GLU A 53 -9.27 -9.56 6.65
CA GLU A 53 -10.55 -9.11 6.14
C GLU A 53 -10.78 -7.60 6.32
N ASN A 54 -10.33 -7.02 7.43
CA ASN A 54 -10.71 -5.64 7.79
C ASN A 54 -9.64 -4.58 7.49
N CYS A 55 -8.35 -4.93 7.34
CA CYS A 55 -7.30 -3.94 7.06
C CYS A 55 -7.24 -3.45 5.59
N GLU A 56 -7.89 -4.10 4.62
CA GLU A 56 -8.04 -3.55 3.24
C GLU A 56 -9.49 -3.13 2.95
N ASP A 57 -10.44 -3.44 3.83
CA ASP A 57 -11.86 -3.39 3.54
C ASP A 57 -12.59 -2.37 4.43
N ALA A 58 -12.49 -1.10 4.06
CA ALA A 58 -13.43 -0.09 4.56
C ALA A 58 -14.79 -0.14 3.83
N SER A 59 -14.99 -1.11 2.92
CA SER A 59 -16.15 -1.18 2.03
C SER A 59 -17.25 -2.11 2.48
N SER A 60 -17.08 -2.86 3.57
CA SER A 60 -18.24 -3.46 4.17
C SER A 60 -19.19 -2.32 4.54
N ALA A 61 -20.49 -2.54 4.33
CA ALA A 61 -21.47 -1.62 4.88
C ALA A 61 -21.41 -1.55 6.42
N LEU A 62 -20.55 -2.38 7.02
CA LEU A 62 -20.43 -2.62 8.42
C LEU A 62 -19.74 -1.45 9.17
N PRO A 63 -18.58 -0.89 8.79
CA PRO A 63 -17.99 0.26 9.49
C PRO A 63 -18.95 1.46 9.63
N TRP A 64 -19.77 1.77 8.62
CA TRP A 64 -20.77 2.84 8.73
C TRP A 64 -21.98 2.42 9.57
N LEU A 65 -22.45 1.17 9.46
CA LEU A 65 -23.57 0.63 10.23
C LEU A 65 -23.22 0.45 11.72
N PHE A 66 -22.01 -0.01 12.00
CA PHE A 66 -21.42 -0.13 13.33
C PHE A 66 -21.16 1.23 13.99
N ARG A 67 -20.91 2.28 13.19
CA ARG A 67 -20.84 3.67 13.67
C ARG A 67 -22.22 4.24 13.98
N ALA A 68 -23.22 3.95 13.16
CA ALA A 68 -24.61 4.32 13.43
C ALA A 68 -25.17 3.65 14.70
N GLN A 69 -24.60 2.51 15.11
CA GLN A 69 -24.98 1.77 16.32
C GLN A 69 -24.02 1.94 17.52
N ASN A 70 -22.94 2.71 17.40
CA ASN A 70 -21.89 2.85 18.44
C ASN A 70 -21.25 1.51 18.89
N VAL A 71 -21.17 0.50 18.02
CA VAL A 71 -20.66 -0.84 18.39
C VAL A 71 -19.33 -1.20 17.70
N GLY A 72 -18.90 -0.51 16.64
CA GLY A 72 -17.70 -0.94 15.88
C GLY A 72 -16.85 0.16 15.22
N GLY A 73 -17.05 1.43 15.59
CA GLY A 73 -16.04 2.47 15.30
C GLY A 73 -14.73 2.20 16.04
N ASP A 74 -14.82 1.77 17.30
CA ASP A 74 -13.68 1.49 18.18
C ASP A 74 -12.76 0.39 17.61
N LEU A 75 -13.33 -0.69 17.07
CA LEU A 75 -12.56 -1.84 16.60
C LEU A 75 -11.74 -1.58 15.32
N SER A 76 -12.33 -0.86 14.36
CA SER A 76 -11.65 -0.52 13.10
C SER A 76 -10.56 0.53 13.34
N ASP A 77 -10.83 1.49 14.22
CA ASP A 77 -9.87 2.53 14.60
C ASP A 77 -8.72 1.94 15.44
N GLN A 78 -9.00 0.98 16.34
CA GLN A 78 -7.97 0.20 17.06
C GLN A 78 -7.08 -0.57 16.09
N LEU A 79 -7.66 -1.23 15.09
CA LEU A 79 -6.91 -1.95 14.08
C LEU A 79 -6.02 -1.02 13.25
N PHE A 80 -6.53 0.16 12.87
CA PHE A 80 -5.75 1.17 12.17
C PHE A 80 -4.64 1.77 13.05
N ALA A 81 -4.88 1.95 14.35
CA ALA A 81 -3.87 2.37 15.31
C ALA A 81 -2.75 1.32 15.47
N ALA A 82 -3.10 0.03 15.59
CA ALA A 82 -2.12 -1.05 15.63
C ALA A 82 -1.30 -1.11 14.33
N GLN A 83 -1.96 -0.96 13.16
CA GLN A 83 -1.28 -0.89 11.87
C GLN A 83 -0.30 0.29 11.81
N ARG A 84 -0.69 1.47 12.31
CA ARG A 84 0.19 2.64 12.41
C ARG A 84 1.42 2.33 13.25
N ASN A 85 1.24 1.73 14.42
CA ASN A 85 2.34 1.37 15.31
C ASN A 85 3.31 0.40 14.64
N VAL A 86 2.81 -0.66 14.03
CA VAL A 86 3.64 -1.64 13.33
C VAL A 86 4.42 -0.99 12.19
N ILE A 87 3.78 -0.16 11.35
CA ILE A 87 4.46 0.52 10.25
C ILE A 87 5.57 1.44 10.76
N TRP A 88 5.34 2.18 11.84
CA TRP A 88 6.35 3.03 12.47
C TRP A 88 7.51 2.21 13.05
N GLN A 89 7.23 1.13 13.77
CA GLN A 89 8.26 0.24 14.32
C GLN A 89 9.14 -0.36 13.22
N LEU A 90 8.55 -0.77 12.09
CA LEU A 90 9.31 -1.26 10.95
C LEU A 90 10.22 -0.18 10.35
N ALA A 91 9.72 1.05 10.22
CA ALA A 91 10.49 2.17 9.70
C ALA A 91 11.66 2.58 10.64
N GLU A 92 11.49 2.43 11.96
CA GLU A 92 12.55 2.67 12.95
C GLU A 92 13.58 1.54 12.99
N LYS A 93 13.17 0.29 12.75
CA LYS A 93 14.07 -0.88 12.78
C LYS A 93 15.18 -0.78 11.73
N GLY A 94 14.88 -0.27 10.55
CA GLY A 94 15.86 -0.15 9.48
C GLY A 94 15.25 0.08 8.10
N SER A 95 16.11 0.04 7.08
CA SER A 95 15.70 0.31 5.71
C SER A 95 14.75 -0.76 5.19
N CYS A 96 13.60 -0.34 4.64
CA CYS A 96 12.58 -1.27 4.18
C CYS A 96 11.71 -0.73 3.04
N VAL A 97 11.05 -1.66 2.35
CA VAL A 97 10.02 -1.38 1.35
C VAL A 97 8.68 -1.86 1.91
N ILE A 98 7.68 -0.97 1.99
CA ILE A 98 6.35 -1.24 2.54
C ILE A 98 5.30 -1.08 1.44
N VAL A 99 4.54 -2.14 1.16
CA VAL A 99 3.50 -2.14 0.11
C VAL A 99 2.10 -1.95 0.72
N GLY A 100 1.49 -0.79 0.49
CA GLY A 100 0.10 -0.51 0.84
C GLY A 100 -0.13 0.04 2.26
N ARG A 101 -1.30 -0.32 2.84
CA ARG A 101 -1.69 -0.02 4.24
C ARG A 101 -1.61 1.47 4.61
N CYS A 102 -1.82 2.37 3.65
CA CYS A 102 -1.66 3.82 3.82
C CYS A 102 -0.28 4.23 4.36
N ALA A 103 0.77 3.42 4.14
CA ALA A 103 2.10 3.67 4.68
C ALA A 103 2.66 5.02 4.23
N ASP A 104 2.34 5.45 3.01
CA ASP A 104 2.69 6.77 2.46
C ASP A 104 2.13 7.92 3.32
N TYR A 105 0.89 7.76 3.81
CA TYR A 105 0.25 8.76 4.67
C TYR A 105 0.73 8.65 6.12
N LEU A 106 0.88 7.43 6.63
CA LEU A 106 1.26 7.17 8.02
C LEU A 106 2.70 7.60 8.32
N LEU A 107 3.57 7.59 7.30
CA LEU A 107 4.97 8.01 7.40
C LEU A 107 5.22 9.41 6.80
N ARG A 108 4.18 10.18 6.46
CA ARG A 108 4.27 11.46 5.74
C ARG A 108 5.13 12.54 6.42
N THR A 109 5.27 12.45 7.74
CA THR A 109 6.05 13.40 8.55
C THR A 109 7.55 13.11 8.54
N ARG A 110 7.96 11.97 7.99
CA ARG A 110 9.36 11.60 7.82
C ARG A 110 9.92 12.16 6.51
N THR A 111 11.20 12.49 6.52
CA THR A 111 11.93 13.04 5.36
C THR A 111 12.76 11.99 4.62
N ASP A 112 12.88 10.77 5.15
CA ASP A 112 13.65 9.66 4.59
C ASP A 112 12.78 8.62 3.86
N VAL A 113 11.58 9.02 3.42
CA VAL A 113 10.55 8.15 2.82
C VAL A 113 10.30 8.54 1.36
N LEU A 114 10.59 7.63 0.44
CA LEU A 114 10.20 7.75 -0.97
C LEU A 114 8.84 7.07 -1.19
N ASN A 115 7.84 7.85 -1.60
CA ASN A 115 6.47 7.36 -1.83
C ASN A 115 6.19 7.13 -3.31
N CYS A 116 5.94 5.88 -3.67
CA CYS A 116 5.70 5.46 -5.04
C CYS A 116 4.23 5.07 -5.23
N PHE A 117 3.66 5.44 -6.38
CA PHE A 117 2.37 4.92 -6.85
C PHE A 117 2.55 4.15 -8.15
N ILE A 118 2.16 2.87 -8.16
CA ILE A 118 2.26 1.99 -9.32
C ILE A 118 0.88 1.71 -9.90
N TYR A 119 0.72 1.99 -11.18
CA TYR A 119 -0.54 1.83 -11.90
C TYR A 119 -0.31 1.16 -13.26
N ALA A 120 -1.41 0.81 -13.93
CA ALA A 120 -1.40 0.28 -15.29
C ALA A 120 -2.81 0.34 -15.92
N GLU A 121 -2.88 0.33 -17.24
CA GLU A 121 -4.15 0.18 -17.93
C GLU A 121 -4.76 -1.23 -17.74
N GLY A 122 -6.08 -1.31 -17.94
CA GLY A 122 -6.87 -2.53 -17.67
C GLY A 122 -6.35 -3.78 -18.37
N GLU A 123 -5.92 -3.66 -19.62
CA GLU A 123 -5.45 -4.81 -20.39
C GLU A 123 -4.12 -5.36 -19.86
N ALA A 124 -3.15 -4.49 -19.58
CA ALA A 124 -1.88 -4.89 -18.99
C ALA A 124 -2.06 -5.58 -17.62
N LYS A 125 -3.02 -5.08 -16.81
CA LYS A 125 -3.38 -5.71 -15.54
C LYS A 125 -3.99 -7.10 -15.73
N LYS A 126 -4.90 -7.27 -16.69
CA LYS A 126 -5.54 -8.56 -16.98
C LYS A 126 -4.52 -9.60 -17.40
N GLN A 127 -3.70 -9.28 -18.40
CA GLN A 127 -2.67 -10.18 -18.90
C GLN A 127 -1.74 -10.64 -17.78
N ARG A 128 -1.34 -9.72 -16.90
CA ARG A 128 -0.51 -10.04 -15.74
C ARG A 128 -1.23 -10.95 -14.74
N ILE A 129 -2.50 -10.69 -14.43
CA ILE A 129 -3.28 -11.53 -13.51
C ILE A 129 -3.44 -12.95 -14.07
N ILE A 130 -3.76 -13.08 -15.36
CA ILE A 130 -3.90 -14.39 -16.03
C ILE A 130 -2.57 -15.15 -15.97
N HIS A 131 -1.47 -14.48 -16.28
CA HIS A 131 -0.14 -15.09 -16.25
C HIS A 131 0.27 -15.57 -14.85
N GLU A 132 0.00 -14.77 -13.81
CA GLU A 132 0.44 -15.05 -12.43
C GLU A 132 -0.49 -16.01 -11.67
N TYR A 133 -1.80 -15.96 -11.94
CA TYR A 133 -2.81 -16.67 -11.14
C TYR A 133 -3.70 -17.61 -11.94
N GLY A 134 -3.54 -17.67 -13.27
CA GLY A 134 -4.41 -18.43 -14.15
C GLY A 134 -5.79 -17.80 -14.35
N GLU A 135 -6.59 -18.44 -15.19
CA GLU A 135 -8.01 -18.09 -15.36
C GLU A 135 -8.82 -18.55 -14.15
N THR A 136 -9.78 -17.72 -13.73
CA THR A 136 -10.70 -18.04 -12.64
C THR A 136 -12.15 -17.88 -13.10
N GLU A 137 -13.08 -18.64 -12.52
CA GLU A 137 -14.53 -18.51 -12.82
C GLU A 137 -15.08 -17.10 -12.56
N VAL A 138 -14.45 -16.34 -11.65
CA VAL A 138 -14.79 -14.94 -11.39
C VAL A 138 -14.15 -14.05 -12.44
N SER A 139 -14.97 -13.23 -13.10
CA SER A 139 -14.52 -12.19 -14.04
C SER A 139 -13.37 -11.36 -13.47
N ILE A 140 -12.23 -11.37 -14.17
CA ILE A 140 -11.02 -10.61 -13.80
C ILE A 140 -11.32 -9.10 -13.72
N ASP A 141 -12.16 -8.59 -14.62
CA ASP A 141 -12.63 -7.19 -14.61
C ASP A 141 -13.33 -6.83 -13.30
N LYS A 142 -14.19 -7.72 -12.80
CA LYS A 142 -14.89 -7.51 -11.53
C LYS A 142 -13.90 -7.48 -10.38
N ARG A 143 -12.94 -8.42 -10.34
CA ARG A 143 -11.90 -8.47 -9.30
C ARG A 143 -11.02 -7.22 -9.29
N LEU A 144 -10.61 -6.73 -10.46
CA LEU A 144 -9.86 -5.49 -10.63
C LEU A 144 -10.60 -4.30 -10.03
N LYS A 145 -11.85 -4.09 -10.46
CA LYS A 145 -12.68 -2.98 -10.00
C LYS A 145 -12.97 -3.05 -8.50
N ASP A 146 -13.32 -4.23 -7.99
CA ASP A 146 -13.67 -4.39 -6.58
C ASP A 146 -12.48 -4.14 -5.66
N LYS A 147 -11.29 -4.68 -5.98
CA LYS A 147 -10.06 -4.46 -5.18
C LYS A 147 -9.64 -3.00 -5.15
N ASP A 148 -9.63 -2.32 -6.30
CA ASP A 148 -9.24 -0.91 -6.35
C ASP A 148 -10.28 0.01 -5.69
N ARG A 149 -11.58 -0.30 -5.84
CA ARG A 149 -12.65 0.41 -5.12
C ARG A 149 -12.45 0.32 -3.61
N LYS A 150 -12.16 -0.88 -3.09
CA LYS A 150 -11.90 -1.11 -1.66
C LYS A 150 -10.71 -0.30 -1.16
N ARG A 151 -9.57 -0.37 -1.85
CA ARG A 151 -8.36 0.40 -1.52
C ARG A 151 -8.60 1.90 -1.51
N LYS A 152 -9.32 2.40 -2.53
CA LYS A 152 -9.67 3.82 -2.62
C LYS A 152 -10.56 4.27 -1.46
N ALA A 153 -11.60 3.49 -1.13
CA ALA A 153 -12.50 3.80 -0.03
C ALA A 153 -11.76 3.79 1.31
N HIS A 154 -10.95 2.77 1.57
CA HIS A 154 -10.13 2.67 2.77
C HIS A 154 -9.15 3.83 2.91
N TYR A 155 -8.43 4.15 1.84
CA TYR A 155 -7.48 5.27 1.84
C TYR A 155 -8.21 6.60 2.10
N GLN A 156 -9.31 6.86 1.41
CA GLN A 156 -10.11 8.08 1.61
C GLN A 156 -10.64 8.19 3.06
N TYR A 157 -11.13 7.09 3.63
CA TYR A 157 -11.68 7.06 4.98
C TYR A 157 -10.64 7.45 6.04
N TYR A 158 -9.45 6.83 5.99
CA TYR A 158 -8.43 7.02 7.02
C TYR A 158 -7.51 8.22 6.82
N THR A 159 -7.38 8.71 5.59
CA THR A 159 -6.42 9.77 5.27
C THR A 159 -7.08 11.07 4.84
N GLY A 160 -8.37 11.04 4.49
CA GLY A 160 -9.05 12.16 3.82
C GLY A 160 -8.55 12.44 2.40
N ARG A 161 -7.51 11.74 1.93
CA ARG A 161 -6.84 12.00 0.65
C ARG A 161 -7.42 11.17 -0.49
N LYS A 162 -7.40 11.74 -1.69
CA LYS A 162 -7.77 11.06 -2.93
C LYS A 162 -6.67 10.07 -3.35
N TRP A 163 -6.96 8.79 -3.22
CA TRP A 163 -6.08 7.70 -3.68
C TRP A 163 -5.71 7.85 -5.17
N GLY A 164 -4.42 7.70 -5.48
CA GLY A 164 -3.89 7.86 -6.84
C GLY A 164 -3.74 9.31 -7.32
N ARG A 165 -3.99 10.32 -6.48
CA ARG A 165 -3.65 11.73 -6.81
C ARG A 165 -2.12 11.89 -6.74
N ALA A 166 -1.51 12.21 -7.88
CA ALA A 166 -0.05 12.30 -8.01
C ALA A 166 0.63 13.18 -6.95
N PHE A 167 -0.02 14.27 -6.52
CA PHE A 167 0.48 15.18 -5.47
C PHE A 167 0.89 14.48 -4.17
N TYR A 168 0.27 13.35 -3.81
CA TYR A 168 0.60 12.64 -2.56
C TYR A 168 1.80 11.70 -2.69
N TYR A 169 2.31 11.47 -3.90
CA TYR A 169 3.41 10.55 -4.20
C TYR A 169 4.60 11.31 -4.79
N ASP A 170 5.80 10.79 -4.58
CA ASP A 170 7.03 11.36 -5.15
C ASP A 170 7.23 10.89 -6.59
N VAL A 171 6.75 9.69 -6.91
CA VAL A 171 6.77 9.14 -8.26
C VAL A 171 5.52 8.30 -8.55
N CYS A 172 4.95 8.45 -9.74
CA CYS A 172 3.85 7.64 -10.25
C CYS A 172 4.31 6.93 -11.53
N LEU A 173 4.28 5.60 -11.56
CA LEU A 173 4.80 4.80 -12.69
C LEU A 173 3.72 3.92 -13.31
N ASP A 174 3.57 4.02 -14.64
CA ASP A 174 2.75 3.12 -15.45
C ASP A 174 3.55 1.87 -15.80
N SER A 175 3.39 0.83 -15.00
CA SER A 175 4.08 -0.46 -15.19
C SER A 175 3.60 -1.25 -16.42
N GLY A 176 2.47 -0.86 -17.02
CA GLY A 176 1.96 -1.48 -18.23
C GLY A 176 2.70 -0.95 -19.46
N ARG A 177 3.02 0.34 -19.47
CA ARG A 177 3.76 1.00 -20.56
C ARG A 177 5.27 0.92 -20.40
N LEU A 178 5.77 1.09 -19.17
CA LEU A 178 7.21 1.10 -18.88
C LEU A 178 7.79 -0.32 -18.75
N GLY A 179 6.96 -1.30 -18.38
CA GLY A 179 7.41 -2.64 -18.00
C GLY A 179 7.90 -2.69 -16.55
N ILE A 180 7.96 -3.91 -16.00
CA ILE A 180 8.31 -4.15 -14.59
C ILE A 180 9.75 -3.74 -14.28
N ASP A 181 10.70 -4.16 -15.12
CA ASP A 181 12.12 -3.95 -14.85
C ASP A 181 12.51 -2.47 -14.91
N ALA A 182 11.98 -1.71 -15.88
CA ALA A 182 12.18 -0.26 -15.93
C ALA A 182 11.61 0.45 -14.69
N CYS A 183 10.46 0.02 -14.17
CA CYS A 183 9.92 0.55 -12.92
C CYS A 183 10.83 0.26 -11.72
N ILE A 184 11.42 -0.94 -11.65
CA ILE A 184 12.36 -1.31 -10.57
C ILE A 184 13.60 -0.43 -10.63
N ASP A 185 14.24 -0.33 -11.80
CA ASP A 185 15.44 0.48 -11.98
C ASP A 185 15.20 1.95 -11.62
N THR A 186 14.04 2.48 -12.03
CA THR A 186 13.63 3.85 -11.71
C THR A 186 13.50 4.04 -10.20
N VAL A 187 12.79 3.16 -9.49
CA VAL A 187 12.60 3.28 -8.04
C VAL A 187 13.92 3.12 -7.29
N VAL A 188 14.78 2.17 -7.69
CA VAL A 188 16.11 1.96 -7.09
C VAL A 188 16.99 3.20 -7.27
N SER A 189 16.98 3.79 -8.48
CA SER A 189 17.73 5.00 -8.78
C SER A 189 17.26 6.18 -7.91
N LEU A 190 15.94 6.41 -7.88
CA LEU A 190 15.34 7.47 -7.07
C LEU A 190 15.62 7.29 -5.58
N ALA A 191 15.55 6.06 -5.07
CA ALA A 191 15.85 5.76 -3.67
C ALA A 191 17.30 6.12 -3.31
N LYS A 192 18.26 5.87 -4.20
CA LYS A 192 19.67 6.21 -3.98
C LYS A 192 19.94 7.71 -4.04
N SER A 193 19.18 8.47 -4.85
CA SER A 193 19.34 9.92 -5.01
C SER A 193 18.38 10.76 -4.16
N PHE A 194 17.59 10.13 -3.28
CA PHE A 194 16.50 10.80 -2.57
C PHE A 194 17.01 11.86 -1.57
N THR A 195 16.61 13.11 -1.79
CA THR A 195 17.15 14.28 -1.07
C THR A 195 16.04 15.16 -0.48
N CYS A 196 15.02 14.54 0.10
CA CYS A 196 13.96 15.27 0.78
C CYS A 196 14.43 15.80 2.14
N THR A 197 14.20 17.08 2.41
CA THR A 197 14.57 17.76 3.66
C THR A 197 13.37 18.29 4.43
N THR A 198 12.17 18.26 3.84
CA THR A 198 10.93 18.78 4.42
C THR A 198 9.82 17.73 4.33
N PRO A 199 9.01 17.53 5.39
CA PRO A 199 7.82 16.68 5.31
C PRO A 199 6.85 17.13 4.21
N LYS A 200 6.01 16.22 3.72
CA LYS A 200 4.90 16.60 2.83
C LYS A 200 3.86 17.38 3.63
N GLU A 201 3.62 18.64 3.25
CA GLU A 201 2.63 19.52 3.88
C GLU A 201 1.22 18.89 3.90
N GLU A 202 0.41 19.33 4.88
CA GLU A 202 -1.01 19.05 4.95
C GLU A 202 -1.75 20.14 4.16
N ASP A 203 -2.54 19.74 3.14
CA ASP A 203 -3.57 20.61 2.53
C ASP A 203 -4.70 20.85 3.54
#